data_AF-A0A954D1U8-F1
#
_entry.id   AF-A0A954D1U8-F1
#
_cell.length_a   1.000
_cell.length_b   1.000
_cell.length_c   1.000
_cell.angle_alpha   90.00
_cell.angle_beta   90.00
_cell.angle_gamma   90.00
#
_symmetry.space_group_name_H-M   'P 1'
#
loop_
_entity.id
_entity.type
_entity.pdbx_description
1 polymer ?
#
loop_
_entity_poly.entity_id
_entity_poly.type
_entity_poly.pdbx_seq_one_letter_code
_entity_poly.pdbx_strand_id
1 'polypeptide(L)'
;MLTLAVSLVLFQRLDPPKRVAYPGEEIEVRAVDRAGAPLGGIAVDVVHPDGRREPLRADGQGRVRYRAAAPSALEFHMQVPEGPLVIATYRVVRPPRRWLYALLLTPLGLVLLWANLRKSVRRGDPGASD
;
A
#
# COMPACT_ATOMS: atom_id res chain seq x y z
N MET A 1 6.41 52.57 9.24
CA MET A 1 5.59 51.35 9.13
C MET A 1 5.98 50.61 7.85
N LEU A 2 6.76 49.54 7.95
CA LEU A 2 6.93 48.57 6.86
C LEU A 2 7.43 47.26 7.50
N THR A 3 6.50 46.41 7.90
CA THR A 3 6.77 45.13 8.55
C THR A 3 7.14 44.12 7.46
N LEU A 4 8.43 43.81 7.35
CA LEU A 4 8.95 42.70 6.55
C LEU A 4 8.39 41.38 7.09
N ALA A 5 7.38 40.83 6.42
CA ALA A 5 6.93 39.46 6.65
C ALA A 5 7.89 38.51 5.93
N VAL A 6 8.94 38.08 6.64
CA VAL A 6 9.78 36.95 6.24
C VAL A 6 8.95 35.68 6.44
N SER A 7 8.19 35.30 5.42
CA SER A 7 7.52 33.99 5.37
C SER A 7 8.55 32.91 5.06
N LEU A 8 9.28 32.48 6.09
CA LEU A 8 10.11 31.29 6.07
C LEU A 8 9.20 30.05 6.05
N VAL A 9 8.66 29.69 4.88
CA VAL A 9 7.99 28.41 4.70
C VAL A 9 9.07 27.35 4.50
N LEU A 10 9.56 26.85 5.63
CA LEU A 10 10.42 25.67 5.73
C LEU A 10 9.57 24.45 5.32
N PHE A 11 9.42 24.23 4.01
CA PHE A 11 8.75 23.04 3.47
C PHE A 11 9.60 21.85 3.87
N GLN A 12 9.16 21.17 4.93
CA GLN A 12 9.74 19.93 5.39
C GLN A 12 9.89 19.00 4.18
N ARG A 13 11.07 18.38 4.05
CA ARG A 13 11.23 17.12 3.33
C ARG A 13 10.26 16.13 3.98
N LEU A 14 8.99 16.15 3.59
CA LEU A 14 8.03 15.13 3.97
C LEU A 14 8.57 13.86 3.35
N ASP A 15 9.13 12.98 4.18
CA ASP A 15 9.42 11.62 3.78
C ASP A 15 8.19 11.11 3.02
N PRO A 16 8.34 10.66 1.76
CA PRO A 16 7.19 10.19 1.01
C PRO A 16 6.49 9.10 1.83
N PRO A 17 5.16 9.14 1.95
CA PRO A 17 4.44 8.18 2.78
C PRO A 17 4.82 6.77 2.34
N LYS A 18 5.36 5.97 3.27
CA LYS A 18 5.72 4.58 3.01
C LYS A 18 4.45 3.80 2.66
N ARG A 19 4.25 3.53 1.38
CA ARG A 19 3.11 2.78 0.88
C ARG A 19 3.42 1.30 0.90
N VAL A 20 2.42 0.47 1.16
CA VAL A 20 2.55 -0.99 1.16
C VAL A 20 1.95 -1.51 -0.13
N ALA A 21 2.67 -2.41 -0.81
CA ALA A 21 2.18 -3.15 -1.97
C ALA A 21 2.47 -4.65 -1.77
N TYR A 22 1.80 -5.51 -2.53
CA TYR A 22 2.08 -6.95 -2.54
C TYR A 22 2.78 -7.38 -3.83
N PRO A 23 3.60 -8.44 -3.82
CA PRO A 23 4.20 -8.99 -5.03
C PRO A 23 3.14 -9.32 -6.08
N GLY A 24 3.39 -8.93 -7.32
CA GLY A 24 2.46 -9.09 -8.44
C GLY A 24 1.42 -7.97 -8.59
N GLU A 25 1.27 -7.09 -7.60
CA GLU A 25 0.42 -5.90 -7.74
C GLU A 25 1.08 -4.83 -8.60
N GLU A 26 0.25 -4.10 -9.34
CA GLU A 26 0.69 -2.94 -10.09
C GLU A 26 0.80 -1.73 -9.14
N ILE A 27 2.02 -1.23 -9.00
CA ILE A 27 2.34 0.00 -8.30
C ILE A 27 2.26 1.14 -9.30
N GLU A 28 1.32 2.06 -9.10
CA GLU A 28 1.23 3.29 -9.88
C GLU A 28 1.81 4.47 -9.08
N VAL A 29 2.72 5.21 -9.72
CA VAL A 29 3.33 6.42 -9.19
C VAL A 29 3.07 7.55 -10.18
N ARG A 30 2.71 8.73 -9.69
CA ARG A 30 2.49 9.91 -10.53
C ARG A 30 3.58 10.95 -10.28
N ALA A 31 4.35 11.25 -11.32
CA ALA A 31 5.27 12.37 -11.37
C ALA A 31 4.45 13.65 -11.61
N VAL A 32 4.53 14.58 -10.67
CA VAL A 32 3.87 15.89 -10.76
C VAL A 32 4.88 16.98 -10.40
N ASP A 33 4.70 18.17 -10.94
CA ASP A 33 5.47 19.35 -10.57
C ASP A 33 5.01 19.94 -9.22
N ARG A 34 5.62 21.06 -8.80
CA ARG A 34 5.25 21.75 -7.56
C ARG A 34 3.83 22.31 -7.55
N ALA A 35 3.25 22.56 -8.73
CA ALA A 35 1.87 23.02 -8.89
C ALA A 35 0.87 21.85 -8.99
N GLY A 36 1.36 20.59 -8.99
CA GLY A 36 0.54 19.39 -9.14
C GLY A 36 0.25 19.01 -10.60
N ALA A 37 0.86 19.69 -11.57
CA ALA A 37 0.70 19.35 -12.99
C ALA A 37 1.47 18.07 -13.34
N PRO A 38 0.90 17.17 -14.17
CA PRO A 38 1.56 15.93 -14.53
C PRO A 38 2.81 16.16 -15.37
N LEU A 39 3.89 15.45 -15.02
CA LEU A 39 5.17 15.53 -15.71
C LEU A 39 5.37 14.31 -16.61
N GLY A 40 4.85 14.39 -17.84
CA GLY A 40 4.94 13.31 -18.81
C GLY A 40 6.33 13.18 -19.46
N GLY A 41 6.71 11.94 -19.80
CA GLY A 41 7.96 11.66 -20.54
C GLY A 41 9.25 11.75 -19.71
N ILE A 42 9.16 12.11 -18.42
CA ILE A 42 10.30 12.19 -17.50
C ILE A 42 10.83 10.79 -17.16
N ALA A 43 12.15 10.70 -17.00
CA ALA A 43 12.83 9.49 -16.53
C ALA A 43 12.65 9.33 -15.01
N VAL A 44 12.19 8.14 -14.62
CA VAL A 44 11.99 7.75 -13.22
C VAL A 44 12.71 6.43 -13.00
N ASP A 45 13.67 6.40 -12.09
CA ASP A 45 14.37 5.17 -11.72
C ASP A 45 13.69 4.50 -10.55
N VAL A 46 13.48 3.18 -10.65
CA VAL A 46 13.16 2.34 -9.49
C VAL A 46 14.47 1.87 -8.87
N VAL A 47 14.73 2.31 -7.64
CA VAL A 47 15.90 1.94 -6.86
C VAL A 47 15.53 0.78 -5.95
N HIS A 48 16.22 -0.33 -6.15
CA HIS A 48 16.12 -1.55 -5.35
C HIS A 48 17.03 -1.47 -4.11
N PRO A 49 16.81 -2.31 -3.08
CA PRO A 49 17.58 -2.24 -1.85
C PRO A 49 19.03 -2.73 -2.02
N ASP A 50 19.32 -3.44 -3.10
CA ASP A 50 20.67 -3.84 -3.52
C ASP A 50 21.42 -2.71 -4.27
N GLY A 51 20.79 -1.54 -4.44
CA GLY A 51 21.32 -0.40 -5.17
C GLY A 51 21.11 -0.48 -6.68
N ARG A 52 20.52 -1.56 -7.21
CA ARG A 52 20.18 -1.68 -8.62
C ARG A 52 19.13 -0.63 -9.00
N ARG A 53 19.30 -0.01 -10.16
CA ARG A 53 18.35 0.97 -10.71
C ARG A 53 17.71 0.43 -11.97
N GLU A 54 16.40 0.51 -12.04
CA GLU A 54 15.61 0.14 -13.21
C GLU A 54 14.99 1.41 -13.81
N PRO A 55 15.46 1.87 -14.98
CA PRO A 55 14.96 3.10 -15.58
C PRO A 55 13.59 2.88 -16.19
N LEU A 56 12.62 3.68 -15.74
CA LEU A 56 11.28 3.76 -16.28
C LEU A 56 11.02 5.14 -16.85
N ARG A 57 9.98 5.26 -17.67
CA ARG A 57 9.54 6.52 -18.24
C ARG A 57 8.09 6.78 -17.89
N ALA A 58 7.82 7.98 -17.40
CA ALA A 58 6.47 8.42 -17.14
C ALA A 58 5.69 8.57 -18.46
N ASP A 59 4.44 8.10 -18.50
CA ASP A 59 3.56 8.27 -19.65
C ASP A 59 3.14 9.73 -19.86
N GLY A 60 2.29 10.01 -20.87
CA GLY A 60 1.82 11.38 -21.14
C GLY A 60 1.01 12.02 -20.01
N GLN A 61 0.58 11.26 -19.00
CA GLN A 61 -0.11 11.73 -17.80
C GLN A 61 0.80 11.80 -16.57
N GLY A 62 2.10 11.58 -16.75
CA GLY A 62 3.07 11.53 -15.67
C GLY A 62 2.99 10.26 -14.83
N ARG A 63 2.34 9.18 -15.31
CA ARG A 63 2.20 7.93 -14.55
C ARG A 63 3.33 6.97 -14.88
N VAL A 64 3.82 6.28 -13.86
CA VAL A 64 4.77 5.17 -13.95
C VAL A 64 4.11 3.96 -13.31
N ARG A 65 4.11 2.84 -14.04
CA ARG A 65 3.57 1.57 -13.57
C ARG A 65 4.72 0.59 -13.38
N TYR A 66 4.75 -0.05 -12.22
CA TYR A 66 5.77 -1.03 -11.88
C TYR A 66 5.15 -2.23 -11.20
N ARG A 67 5.62 -3.44 -11.51
CA ARG A 67 5.16 -4.67 -10.86
C ARG A 67 6.33 -5.37 -10.19
N ALA A 68 6.33 -5.35 -8.86
CA ALA A 68 7.35 -6.04 -8.08
C ALA A 68 7.10 -7.55 -8.08
N ALA A 69 8.10 -8.34 -8.51
CA ALA A 69 8.00 -9.80 -8.51
C ALA A 69 8.21 -10.41 -7.11
N ALA A 70 8.94 -9.72 -6.23
CA ALA A 70 9.33 -10.22 -4.92
C ALA A 70 9.17 -9.14 -3.83
N PRO A 71 9.08 -9.53 -2.55
CA PRO A 71 9.10 -8.60 -1.43
C PRO A 71 10.42 -7.82 -1.37
N SER A 72 10.35 -6.50 -1.36
CA SER A 72 11.50 -5.59 -1.33
C SER A 72 11.08 -4.18 -0.91
N ALA A 73 12.03 -3.37 -0.45
CA ALA A 73 11.85 -1.92 -0.32
C ALA A 73 12.24 -1.27 -1.65
N LEU A 74 11.36 -0.47 -2.23
CA LEU A 74 11.56 0.20 -3.51
C LEU A 74 11.45 1.70 -3.32
N GLU A 75 12.33 2.45 -3.98
CA GLU A 75 12.25 3.90 -4.05
C GLU A 75 12.10 4.33 -5.51
N PHE A 76 11.26 5.31 -5.77
CA PHE A 76 11.06 5.89 -7.10
C PHE A 76 11.74 7.25 -7.12
N HIS A 77 12.75 7.38 -7.97
CA HIS A 77 13.60 8.56 -8.09
C HIS A 77 13.33 9.22 -9.43
N MET A 78 12.81 10.45 -9.41
CA MET A 78 12.64 11.27 -10.60
C MET A 78 13.95 11.98 -10.92
N GLN A 79 14.40 11.89 -12.16
CA GLN A 79 15.60 12.61 -12.60
C GLN A 79 15.23 14.06 -12.92
N VAL A 80 15.70 15.00 -12.09
CA VAL A 80 15.59 16.45 -12.35
C VAL A 80 16.98 17.08 -12.48
N PRO A 81 17.10 18.26 -13.12
CA PRO A 81 18.40 18.90 -13.34
C PRO A 81 19.21 19.15 -12.05
N GLU A 82 18.53 19.36 -10.92
CA GLU A 82 19.14 19.58 -9.62
C GLU A 82 19.62 18.28 -8.93
N GLY A 83 19.33 17.12 -9.51
CA GLY A 83 19.66 15.79 -8.99
C GLY A 83 18.45 14.87 -8.85
N PRO A 84 18.63 13.60 -8.50
CA PRO A 84 17.52 12.67 -8.33
C PRO A 84 16.64 13.07 -7.12
N LEU A 85 15.33 13.17 -7.34
CA LEU A 85 14.34 13.47 -6.32
C LEU A 85 13.50 12.22 -6.01
N VAL A 86 13.43 11.81 -4.74
CA VAL A 86 12.58 10.69 -4.32
C VAL A 86 11.12 11.12 -4.34
N ILE A 87 10.32 10.54 -5.24
CA ILE A 87 8.89 10.87 -5.39
C ILE A 87 7.98 9.91 -4.63
N ALA A 88 8.40 8.66 -4.42
CA ALA A 88 7.64 7.68 -3.67
C ALA A 88 8.54 6.58 -3.09
N THR A 89 8.14 6.04 -1.94
CA THR A 89 8.77 4.86 -1.34
C THR A 89 7.72 3.80 -1.08
N TYR A 90 7.96 2.59 -1.58
CA TYR A 90 7.08 1.44 -1.43
C TYR A 90 7.78 0.33 -0.65
N ARG A 91 7.03 -0.32 0.23
CA ARG A 91 7.43 -1.56 0.89
C ARG A 91 6.57 -2.69 0.34
N VAL A 92 7.18 -3.54 -0.47
CA VAL A 92 6.52 -4.73 -1.01
C VAL A 92 6.64 -5.84 0.03
N VAL A 93 5.50 -6.26 0.60
CA VAL A 93 5.45 -7.26 1.68
C VAL A 93 4.72 -8.51 1.20
N ARG A 94 5.02 -9.68 1.78
CA ARG A 94 4.21 -10.87 1.48
C ARG A 94 2.79 -10.67 1.98
N PRO A 95 1.77 -11.03 1.18
CA PRO A 95 0.39 -10.98 1.65
C PRO A 95 0.25 -11.92 2.85
N PRO A 96 -0.45 -11.50 3.92
CA PRO A 96 -0.78 -12.41 5.00
C PRO A 96 -1.62 -13.57 4.43
N ARG A 97 -1.31 -14.80 4.83
CA ARG A 97 -2.04 -16.01 4.39
C ARG A 97 -3.43 -16.06 5.02
N ARG A 98 -4.35 -15.18 4.58
CA ARG A 98 -5.70 -15.05 5.15
C ARG A 98 -6.51 -16.35 5.11
N TRP A 99 -6.24 -17.22 4.13
CA TRP A 99 -6.87 -18.53 4.03
C TRP A 99 -6.55 -19.46 5.21
N LEU A 100 -5.39 -19.30 5.86
CA LEU A 100 -5.09 -20.06 7.08
C LEU A 100 -6.02 -19.68 8.23
N TYR A 101 -6.34 -18.39 8.37
CA TYR A 101 -7.33 -17.95 9.35
C TYR A 101 -8.72 -18.48 9.01
N ALA A 102 -9.10 -18.51 7.73
CA ALA A 102 -10.35 -19.13 7.30
C ALA A 102 -10.38 -20.62 7.69
N LEU A 103 -9.33 -21.38 7.38
CA LEU A 103 -9.26 -22.81 7.77
C LEU A 103 -9.28 -23.05 9.27
N LEU A 104 -8.74 -22.15 10.08
CA LEU A 104 -8.77 -22.27 11.54
C LEU A 104 -10.13 -21.86 12.13
N LEU A 105 -10.73 -20.78 11.64
CA LEU A 105 -11.94 -20.19 12.21
C LEU A 105 -13.23 -20.86 11.73
N THR A 106 -13.28 -21.36 10.49
CA THR A 106 -14.45 -22.07 9.96
C THR A 106 -14.84 -23.31 10.77
N PRO A 107 -13.94 -24.27 11.09
CA PRO A 107 -14.31 -25.43 11.91
C PRO A 107 -14.70 -25.03 13.33
N LEU A 108 -14.03 -24.03 13.92
CA LEU A 108 -14.39 -23.51 15.24
C LEU A 108 -15.80 -22.92 15.25
N GLY A 109 -16.14 -22.12 14.24
CA GLY A 109 -17.49 -21.58 14.05
C GLY A 109 -18.55 -22.67 13.91
N LEU A 110 -18.26 -23.72 13.14
CA LEU A 110 -19.13 -24.89 12.98
C LEU A 110 -19.34 -25.65 14.30
N VAL A 111 -18.28 -25.85 15.08
CA VAL A 111 -18.35 -26.50 16.40
C VAL A 111 -19.22 -25.69 17.37
N LEU A 112 -19.03 -24.37 17.41
CA LEU A 112 -19.82 -23.47 18.25
C LEU A 112 -21.29 -23.44 17.83
N LEU A 113 -21.55 -23.39 16.52
CA LEU A 113 -22.91 -23.46 15.97
C LEU A 113 -23.59 -24.77 16.36
N TRP A 114 -22.91 -25.91 16.17
CA TRP A 114 -23.43 -27.22 16.53
C TRP A 114 -23.71 -27.36 18.02
N ALA A 115 -22.80 -26.88 18.88
CA ALA A 115 -22.99 -26.87 20.33
C ALA A 115 -24.20 -26.03 20.75
N ASN A 116 -24.45 -24.89 20.07
CA ASN A 116 -25.60 -24.05 20.35
C ASN A 116 -26.92 -24.71 19.93
N LEU A 117 -26.97 -25.31 18.73
CA LEU A 117 -28.13 -26.07 18.26
C LEU A 117 -28.45 -27.27 19.16
N ARG A 118 -27.41 -27.96 19.66
CA ARG A 118 -27.60 -29.07 20.60
C ARG A 118 -28.20 -28.62 21.94
N LYS A 119 -27.86 -27.41 22.40
CA LYS A 119 -28.44 -26.83 23.62
C LYS A 119 -29.90 -26.41 23.43
N SER A 120 -30.27 -25.85 22.27
CA SER A 120 -31.66 -25.45 22.01
C SER A 120 -32.59 -26.66 21.91
N VAL A 121 -32.17 -27.74 21.26
CA VAL A 121 -32.94 -29.00 21.19
C VAL A 121 -33.21 -29.56 22.60
N ARG A 122 -32.23 -29.52 23.51
CA ARG A 122 -32.42 -29.98 24.89
C ARG A 122 -33.32 -29.09 25.75
N ARG A 123 -33.52 -27.82 25.40
CA ARG A 123 -34.42 -26.90 26.11
C ARG A 123 -35.84 -26.90 25.55
N GLY A 124 -36.03 -27.43 24.35
CA GLY A 124 -37.30 -27.44 23.63
C GLY A 124 -38.26 -28.55 24.05
N ASP A 125 -37.99 -29.29 25.13
CA ASP A 125 -38.88 -30.35 25.62
C ASP A 125 -39.41 -30.07 27.04
N PRO A 126 -40.26 -29.05 27.23
CA PRO A 126 -41.12 -28.97 28.40
C PRO A 126 -42.42 -29.72 28.06
N GLY A 127 -42.46 -31.03 28.33
CA GLY A 127 -43.68 -31.80 28.50
C GLY A 127 -44.83 -31.43 27.56
N ALA A 128 -44.79 -31.93 26.33
CA ALA A 128 -46.03 -32.38 25.70
C ALA A 128 -46.51 -33.62 26.47
N SER A 129 -47.15 -33.38 27.61
CA SER A 129 -47.85 -34.36 28.41
C SER A 129 -49.26 -33.82 28.63
N ASP A 130 -50.21 -34.34 27.85
CA ASP A 130 -51.63 -34.37 28.21
C ASP A 130 -51.83 -35.09 29.56
#